data_AF-A0A5M9H0U8-F1
#
_entry.id   AF-A0A5M9H0U8-F1
#
_cell.length_a   1.000
_cell.length_b   1.000
_cell.length_c   1.000
_cell.angle_alpha   90.00
_cell.angle_beta   90.00
_cell.angle_gamma   90.00
#
_symmetry.space_group_name_H-M   'P 1'
#
loop_
_entity.id
_entity.type
_entity.pdbx_description
1 polymer ?
#
loop_
_entity_poly.entity_id
_entity_poly.type
_entity_poly.pdbx_seq_one_letter_code
_entity_poly.pdbx_strand_id
1 'polypeptide(L)'
;MKWNDVDVWYTNDGVSKAWQKKTGNSTEINLILYRLLKLAEVGNVYPMIVSTRSNGRVNIAFPWLRQFNRTVVYIPVDSTRKYILDASNKYQLYNSIPDNLLNSYGLSLNKDNKTYNLINISCPNTSRKNIFITADIKPDGKINGNAKIYDFDYHKMNSVRLYKTEGEEKFKEWLTEKDNSIKIKNMKIEGVDVDSLPLQELLDFEMELKGVDGDYIYFNPNLFTSLRTNPFLTENRSTVVDFGHKKKYTLTASYGIPPNYLADALPKSLNLVMPDKSISFQRIVSNSEGQIIVRYVIDFKKALYVQDEYPLLRQFYKQMFEMLNEQIVLKKS
;
A
#
# COMPACT_ATOMS: atom_id res chain seq x y z
N MET A 1 -12.86 21.07 -7.59
CA MET A 1 -13.51 20.29 -8.66
C MET A 1 -13.85 18.92 -8.10
N LYS A 2 -15.05 18.38 -8.38
CA LYS A 2 -15.46 17.02 -8.00
C LYS A 2 -15.39 16.11 -9.23
N TRP A 3 -14.77 14.95 -9.10
CA TRP A 3 -14.81 13.92 -10.15
C TRP A 3 -16.18 13.23 -10.14
N ASN A 4 -16.72 12.95 -11.32
CA ASN A 4 -18.01 12.29 -11.51
C ASN A 4 -17.89 10.78 -11.77
N ASP A 5 -16.75 10.18 -11.43
CA ASP A 5 -16.43 8.77 -11.61
C ASP A 5 -16.41 8.28 -13.08
N VAL A 6 -16.40 9.20 -14.05
CA VAL A 6 -16.24 8.88 -15.47
C VAL A 6 -14.78 9.01 -15.89
N ASP A 7 -14.24 7.91 -16.40
CA ASP A 7 -12.95 7.83 -17.07
C ASP A 7 -13.13 7.75 -18.59
N VAL A 8 -12.80 8.85 -19.27
CA VAL A 8 -12.66 8.92 -20.72
C VAL A 8 -11.46 9.79 -21.07
N TRP A 9 -10.83 9.57 -22.23
CA TRP A 9 -9.67 10.38 -22.69
C TRP A 9 -10.07 11.71 -23.36
N TYR A 10 -11.36 12.01 -23.45
CA TYR A 10 -11.92 13.22 -24.07
C TYR A 10 -12.85 13.96 -23.10
N THR A 11 -13.25 15.18 -23.45
CA THR A 11 -14.21 15.98 -22.67
C THR A 11 -15.64 15.66 -23.07
N ASN A 12 -16.57 15.58 -22.12
CA ASN A 12 -18.00 15.39 -22.40
C ASN A 12 -18.71 16.74 -22.58
N ASP A 13 -18.61 17.61 -21.57
CA ASP A 13 -19.23 18.94 -21.55
C ASP A 13 -18.26 20.03 -22.00
N GLY A 14 -16.95 19.75 -21.92
CA GLY A 14 -15.88 20.69 -22.16
C GLY A 14 -15.40 21.38 -20.88
N VAL A 15 -14.12 21.78 -20.90
CA VAL A 15 -13.38 22.35 -19.75
C VAL A 15 -14.09 23.53 -19.08
N SER A 16 -14.66 24.46 -19.86
CA SER A 16 -15.33 25.66 -19.35
C SER A 16 -16.59 25.32 -18.55
N LYS A 17 -17.45 24.44 -19.08
CA LYS A 17 -18.67 24.00 -18.41
C LYS A 17 -18.36 23.20 -17.15
N ALA A 18 -17.39 22.30 -17.20
CA ALA A 18 -16.94 21.55 -16.03
C ALA A 18 -16.46 22.50 -14.91
N TRP A 19 -15.67 23.52 -15.24
CA TRP A 19 -15.21 24.53 -14.28
C TRP A 19 -16.34 25.33 -13.62
N GLN A 20 -17.36 25.70 -14.39
CA GLN A 20 -18.54 26.41 -13.90
C GLN A 20 -19.37 25.53 -12.96
N LYS A 21 -19.64 24.27 -13.36
CA LYS A 21 -20.40 23.29 -12.56
C LYS A 21 -19.62 22.73 -11.37
N LYS A 22 -18.32 22.98 -11.29
CA LYS A 22 -17.38 22.42 -10.30
C LYS A 22 -17.33 20.87 -10.27
N THR A 23 -17.79 20.22 -11.34
CA THR A 23 -17.79 18.76 -11.52
C THR A 23 -17.43 18.41 -12.96
N GLY A 24 -16.83 17.24 -13.19
CA GLY A 24 -16.46 16.78 -14.53
C GLY A 24 -15.83 15.39 -14.56
N ASN A 25 -15.59 14.89 -15.77
CA ASN A 25 -14.84 13.65 -15.96
C ASN A 25 -13.34 13.83 -15.66
N SER A 26 -12.59 12.73 -15.58
CA SER A 26 -11.17 12.77 -15.21
C SER A 26 -10.34 13.60 -16.20
N THR A 27 -10.65 13.56 -17.49
CA THR A 27 -9.97 14.38 -18.51
C THR A 27 -10.26 15.87 -18.35
N GLU A 28 -11.51 16.28 -18.12
CA GLU A 28 -11.89 17.68 -17.92
C GLU A 28 -11.17 18.27 -16.71
N ILE A 29 -11.13 17.54 -15.60
CA ILE A 29 -10.44 17.95 -14.38
C ILE A 29 -8.93 18.12 -14.63
N ASN A 30 -8.31 17.17 -15.31
CA ASN A 30 -6.87 17.22 -15.59
C ASN A 30 -6.51 18.27 -16.65
N LEU A 31 -7.39 18.56 -17.60
CA LEU A 31 -7.19 19.67 -18.54
C LEU A 31 -7.34 21.05 -17.87
N ILE A 32 -8.16 21.16 -16.82
CA ILE A 32 -8.19 22.35 -15.95
C ILE A 32 -6.84 22.50 -15.25
N LEU A 33 -6.33 21.42 -14.62
CA LEU A 33 -5.01 21.44 -13.98
C LEU A 33 -3.91 21.84 -14.97
N TYR A 34 -3.89 21.25 -16.17
CA TYR A 34 -2.98 21.59 -17.26
C TYR A 34 -2.99 23.10 -17.56
N ARG A 35 -4.19 23.69 -17.70
CA ARG A 35 -4.34 25.13 -17.96
C ARG A 35 -3.83 25.98 -16.80
N LEU A 36 -4.15 25.62 -15.55
CA LEU A 36 -3.69 26.33 -14.37
C LEU A 36 -2.16 26.33 -14.26
N LEU A 37 -1.52 25.18 -14.53
CA LEU A 37 -0.06 25.07 -14.53
C LEU A 37 0.59 25.92 -15.64
N LYS A 38 0.00 25.95 -16.84
CA LYS A 38 0.44 26.83 -17.93
C LYS A 38 0.30 28.31 -17.56
N LEU A 39 -0.81 28.71 -16.93
CA LEU A 39 -1.03 30.08 -16.45
C LEU A 39 -0.05 30.47 -15.33
N ALA A 40 0.35 29.50 -14.50
CA ALA A 40 1.38 29.68 -13.47
C ALA A 40 2.81 29.58 -14.02
N GLU A 41 2.97 29.59 -15.36
CA GLU A 41 4.27 29.56 -16.04
C GLU A 41 5.15 28.36 -15.70
N VAL A 42 4.53 27.25 -15.27
CA VAL A 42 5.23 25.97 -15.18
C VAL A 42 5.59 25.57 -16.61
N GLY A 43 6.88 25.40 -16.89
CA GLY A 43 7.41 25.29 -18.25
C GLY A 43 6.86 24.11 -19.08
N ASN A 44 7.63 23.02 -19.15
CA ASN A 44 7.29 21.83 -19.95
C ASN A 44 6.12 21.06 -19.32
N VAL A 45 4.90 21.49 -19.61
CA VAL A 45 3.66 20.83 -19.17
C VAL A 45 2.92 20.32 -20.40
N TYR A 46 2.55 19.04 -20.38
CA TYR A 46 1.92 18.36 -21.50
C TYR A 46 0.69 17.56 -21.03
N PRO A 47 -0.42 17.56 -21.77
CA PRO A 47 -1.43 16.54 -21.58
C PRO A 47 -0.86 15.18 -21.98
N MET A 48 -1.25 14.14 -21.24
CA MET A 48 -0.87 12.76 -21.53
C MET A 48 -2.10 11.87 -21.38
N ILE A 49 -2.43 11.09 -22.42
CA ILE A 49 -3.48 10.08 -22.32
C ILE A 49 -2.90 8.78 -21.76
N VAL A 50 -3.66 8.13 -20.89
CA VAL A 50 -3.26 6.94 -20.14
C VAL A 50 -4.42 5.94 -20.08
N SER A 51 -4.07 4.69 -19.76
CA SER A 51 -5.02 3.64 -19.42
C SER A 51 -4.95 3.37 -17.93
N THR A 52 -6.09 3.37 -17.24
CA THR A 52 -6.17 2.88 -15.87
C THR A 52 -5.96 1.36 -15.83
N ARG A 53 -5.51 0.82 -14.69
CA ARG A 53 -5.31 -0.62 -14.50
C ARG A 53 -6.57 -1.43 -14.83
N SER A 54 -7.75 -0.92 -14.48
CA SER A 54 -9.04 -1.56 -14.79
C SER A 54 -9.39 -1.56 -16.28
N ASN A 55 -8.87 -0.62 -17.07
CA ASN A 55 -9.04 -0.55 -18.52
C ASN A 55 -8.02 -1.39 -19.30
N GLY A 56 -7.00 -1.90 -18.59
CA GLY A 56 -5.97 -2.77 -19.15
C GLY A 56 -4.69 -2.03 -19.50
N ARG A 57 -3.63 -2.81 -19.76
CA ARG A 57 -2.30 -2.29 -20.08
C ARG A 57 -2.23 -1.86 -21.54
N VAL A 58 -1.55 -0.75 -21.80
CA VAL A 58 -1.32 -0.26 -23.17
C VAL A 58 -0.36 -1.18 -23.91
N ASN A 59 -0.79 -1.71 -25.05
CA ASN A 59 0.05 -2.46 -25.97
C ASN A 59 0.74 -1.49 -26.95
N ILE A 60 2.03 -1.27 -26.74
CA ILE A 60 2.84 -0.33 -27.55
C ILE A 60 3.04 -0.80 -29.00
N ALA A 61 2.82 -2.08 -29.30
CA ALA A 61 2.89 -2.61 -30.66
C ALA A 61 1.62 -2.28 -31.48
N PHE A 62 0.55 -1.83 -30.84
CA PHE A 62 -0.73 -1.54 -31.49
C PHE A 62 -1.15 -0.08 -31.25
N PRO A 63 -1.00 0.82 -32.22
CA PRO A 63 -1.30 2.25 -32.04
C PRO A 63 -2.81 2.51 -32.11
N TRP A 64 -3.53 2.21 -31.03
CA TRP A 64 -4.99 2.33 -30.98
C TRP A 64 -5.47 3.19 -29.82
N LEU A 65 -6.15 4.30 -30.14
CA LEU A 65 -6.62 5.28 -29.15
C LEU A 65 -7.60 4.72 -28.13
N ARG A 66 -8.38 3.68 -28.48
CA ARG A 66 -9.36 3.08 -27.56
C ARG A 66 -8.72 2.33 -26.37
N GLN A 67 -7.40 2.16 -26.37
CA GLN A 67 -6.67 1.62 -25.22
C GLN A 67 -6.54 2.63 -24.08
N PHE A 68 -6.79 3.91 -24.31
CA PHE A 68 -6.71 4.95 -23.28
C PHE A 68 -8.12 5.30 -22.79
N ASN A 69 -8.24 5.62 -21.51
CA ASN A 69 -9.51 6.02 -20.90
C ASN A 69 -9.37 7.22 -19.97
N ARG A 70 -8.23 7.91 -19.95
CA ARG A 70 -8.02 9.06 -19.05
C ARG A 70 -6.96 10.01 -19.60
N THR A 71 -7.07 11.29 -19.28
CA THR A 71 -6.01 12.28 -19.48
C THR A 71 -5.45 12.69 -18.13
N VAL A 72 -4.13 12.81 -18.04
CA VAL A 72 -3.37 13.32 -16.90
C VAL A 72 -2.40 14.40 -17.37
N VAL A 73 -1.76 15.08 -16.42
CA VAL A 73 -0.75 16.10 -16.74
C VAL A 73 0.65 15.52 -16.56
N TYR A 74 1.47 15.60 -17.61
CA TYR A 74 2.86 15.16 -17.62
C TYR A 74 3.80 16.36 -17.60
N ILE A 75 4.77 16.34 -16.69
CA ILE A 75 5.77 17.40 -16.52
C ILE A 75 7.16 16.76 -16.48
N PRO A 76 7.90 16.70 -17.61
CA PRO A 76 9.31 16.34 -17.60
C PRO A 76 10.13 17.49 -17.03
N VAL A 77 10.78 17.25 -15.89
CA VAL A 77 11.66 18.24 -15.24
C VAL A 77 13.07 18.11 -15.79
N ASP A 78 13.59 16.89 -15.88
CA ASP A 78 14.90 16.56 -16.44
C ASP A 78 14.92 15.10 -16.94
N SER A 79 16.10 14.55 -17.24
CA SER A 79 16.26 13.18 -17.74
C SER A 79 15.83 12.09 -16.74
N THR A 80 15.71 12.41 -15.45
CA THR A 80 15.43 11.46 -14.37
C THR A 80 14.14 11.79 -13.62
N ARG A 81 13.79 13.08 -13.52
CA ARG A 81 12.63 13.55 -12.75
C ARG A 81 11.48 13.92 -13.68
N LYS A 82 10.31 13.40 -13.33
CA LYS A 82 9.04 13.68 -13.99
C LYS A 82 7.89 13.65 -13.00
N TYR A 83 6.84 14.41 -13.30
CA TYR A 83 5.56 14.32 -12.61
C TYR A 83 4.48 13.81 -13.56
N ILE A 84 3.61 12.95 -13.04
CA ILE A 84 2.36 12.54 -13.69
C ILE A 84 1.26 12.86 -12.69
N LEU A 85 0.58 13.98 -12.91
CA LEU A 85 -0.39 14.54 -11.97
C LEU A 85 -1.80 14.18 -12.40
N ASP A 86 -2.61 13.81 -11.41
CA ASP A 86 -4.01 13.47 -11.61
C ASP A 86 -4.90 14.15 -10.56
N ALA A 87 -5.49 15.27 -10.95
CA ALA A 87 -6.33 16.08 -10.06
C ALA A 87 -7.71 15.47 -9.76
N SER A 88 -8.09 14.36 -10.43
CA SER A 88 -9.30 13.62 -10.05
C SER A 88 -9.10 12.75 -8.81
N ASN A 89 -7.86 12.46 -8.42
CA ASN A 89 -7.56 11.72 -7.19
C ASN A 89 -7.22 12.68 -6.03
N LYS A 90 -8.21 12.94 -5.17
CA LYS A 90 -8.14 13.95 -4.10
C LYS A 90 -7.02 13.70 -3.07
N TYR A 91 -6.64 12.45 -2.83
CA TYR A 91 -5.69 12.06 -1.78
C TYR A 91 -4.33 11.62 -2.35
N GLN A 92 -4.09 11.89 -3.63
CA GLN A 92 -2.82 11.61 -4.28
C GLN A 92 -1.76 12.62 -3.85
N LEU A 93 -0.56 12.13 -3.53
CA LEU A 93 0.60 13.00 -3.34
C LEU A 93 1.08 13.52 -4.70
N TYR A 94 1.36 14.82 -4.80
CA TYR A 94 1.77 15.43 -6.08
C TYR A 94 3.06 14.82 -6.67
N ASN A 95 3.94 14.31 -5.82
CA ASN A 95 5.22 13.72 -6.20
C ASN A 95 5.14 12.20 -6.45
N SER A 96 3.96 11.61 -6.34
CA SER A 96 3.71 10.20 -6.61
C SER A 96 2.83 10.04 -7.84
N ILE A 97 3.13 9.05 -8.67
CA ILE A 97 2.28 8.68 -9.80
C ILE A 97 1.05 7.92 -9.24
N PRO A 98 -0.17 8.12 -9.74
CA PRO A 98 -1.32 7.31 -9.33
C PRO A 98 -1.08 5.81 -9.54
N ASP A 99 -1.40 5.01 -8.53
CA ASP A 99 -1.12 3.55 -8.50
C ASP A 99 -1.85 2.79 -9.60
N ASN A 100 -3.03 3.26 -9.99
CA ASN A 100 -3.83 2.74 -11.08
C ASN A 100 -3.28 3.09 -12.47
N LEU A 101 -2.20 3.86 -12.60
CA LEU A 101 -1.55 4.18 -13.88
C LEU A 101 -0.19 3.48 -14.04
N LEU A 102 0.33 2.88 -12.95
CA LEU A 102 1.63 2.22 -12.94
C LEU A 102 1.67 0.99 -13.86
N ASN A 103 2.90 0.61 -14.22
CA ASN A 103 3.22 -0.59 -14.99
C ASN A 103 2.63 -0.63 -16.40
N SER A 104 2.44 0.55 -16.98
CA SER A 104 1.87 0.76 -18.30
C SER A 104 2.61 1.89 -19.06
N TYR A 105 2.05 2.35 -20.16
CA TYR A 105 2.56 3.47 -20.94
C TYR A 105 1.51 4.58 -21.06
N GLY A 106 1.98 5.82 -21.09
CA GLY A 106 1.18 6.99 -21.44
C GLY A 106 1.65 7.61 -22.74
N LEU A 107 0.73 8.20 -23.52
CA LEU A 107 1.07 8.95 -24.72
C LEU A 107 1.01 10.45 -24.41
N SER A 108 2.18 11.07 -24.25
CA SER A 108 2.31 12.51 -24.02
C SER A 108 2.24 13.27 -25.34
N LEU A 109 1.53 14.38 -25.35
CA LEU A 109 1.28 15.20 -26.54
C LEU A 109 1.89 16.60 -26.34
N ASN A 110 2.83 16.97 -27.19
CA ASN A 110 3.32 18.34 -27.28
C ASN A 110 2.69 19.00 -28.52
N LYS A 111 1.62 19.76 -28.26
CA LYS A 111 0.85 20.44 -29.31
C LYS A 111 1.67 21.48 -30.05
N ASP A 112 2.49 22.25 -29.32
CA ASP A 112 3.24 23.40 -29.86
C ASP A 112 4.27 22.93 -30.89
N ASN A 113 4.97 21.83 -30.59
CA ASN A 113 5.97 21.26 -31.49
C ASN A 113 5.41 20.16 -32.42
N LYS A 114 4.11 19.84 -32.31
CA LYS A 114 3.45 18.74 -33.05
C LYS A 114 4.15 17.38 -32.87
N THR A 115 4.68 17.11 -31.68
CA THR A 115 5.36 15.84 -31.35
C THR A 115 4.60 15.05 -30.29
N TYR A 116 4.83 13.74 -30.24
CA TYR A 116 4.30 12.86 -29.21
C TYR A 116 5.39 11.92 -28.69
N ASN A 117 5.24 11.47 -27.45
CA ASN A 117 6.18 10.52 -26.83
C ASN A 117 5.42 9.45 -26.04
N LEU A 118 5.83 8.19 -26.18
CA LEU A 118 5.39 7.12 -25.29
C LEU A 118 6.27 7.14 -24.04
N ILE A 119 5.62 7.30 -22.88
CA ILE A 119 6.27 7.42 -21.59
C ILE A 119 5.99 6.14 -20.81
N ASN A 120 7.04 5.40 -20.44
CA ASN A 120 6.92 4.29 -19.50
C ASN A 120 6.51 4.83 -18.12
N ILE A 121 5.43 4.30 -17.55
CA ILE A 121 4.91 4.69 -16.25
C ILE A 121 5.28 3.61 -15.23
N SER A 122 6.31 3.87 -14.45
CA SER A 122 6.81 2.97 -13.42
C SER A 122 7.09 3.72 -12.14
N CYS A 123 6.88 3.09 -11.00
CA CYS A 123 7.25 3.66 -9.71
C CYS A 123 8.72 3.33 -9.38
N PRO A 124 9.60 4.33 -9.21
CA PRO A 124 10.98 4.07 -8.81
C PRO A 124 11.09 3.74 -7.31
N ASN A 125 10.20 4.29 -6.50
CA ASN A 125 10.27 4.24 -5.04
C ASN A 125 9.61 2.97 -4.48
N THR A 126 10.10 2.54 -3.31
CA THR A 126 9.48 1.47 -2.54
C THR A 126 8.59 2.09 -1.48
N SER A 127 7.29 1.79 -1.53
CA SER A 127 6.36 2.22 -0.49
C SER A 127 6.66 1.45 0.80
N ARG A 128 6.66 2.14 1.95
CA ARG A 128 7.05 1.53 3.23
C ARG A 128 5.92 1.60 4.24
N LYS A 129 5.77 0.54 5.03
CA LYS A 129 4.96 0.49 6.24
C LYS A 129 5.83 -0.01 7.40
N ASN A 130 6.07 0.85 8.37
CA ASN A 130 6.83 0.50 9.58
C ASN A 130 5.88 0.44 10.77
N ILE A 131 5.91 -0.64 11.52
CA ILE A 131 5.02 -0.90 12.64
C ILE A 131 5.89 -1.22 13.86
N PHE A 132 5.66 -0.47 14.93
CA PHE A 132 6.30 -0.67 16.23
C PHE A 132 5.21 -1.00 17.25
N ILE A 133 5.37 -2.10 17.97
CA ILE A 133 4.40 -2.54 18.98
C ILE A 133 5.14 -2.74 20.30
N THR A 134 4.56 -2.20 21.37
CA THR A 134 4.94 -2.55 22.73
C THR A 134 3.68 -2.98 23.46
N ALA A 135 3.66 -4.21 23.96
CA ALA A 135 2.48 -4.75 24.63
C ALA A 135 2.86 -5.67 25.79
N ASP A 136 1.97 -5.80 26.77
CA ASP A 136 2.10 -6.74 27.88
C ASP A 136 1.03 -7.81 27.78
N ILE A 137 1.45 -9.07 27.88
CA ILE A 137 0.54 -10.22 27.95
C ILE A 137 0.20 -10.44 29.43
N LYS A 138 -1.09 -10.66 29.72
CA LYS A 138 -1.61 -10.97 31.06
C LYS A 138 -1.88 -12.47 31.21
N PRO A 139 -1.86 -13.01 32.44
CA PRO A 139 -2.16 -14.42 32.70
C PRO A 139 -3.55 -14.88 32.23
N ASP A 140 -4.51 -13.96 32.11
CA ASP A 140 -5.87 -14.24 31.63
C ASP A 140 -5.99 -14.19 30.09
N GLY A 141 -4.86 -14.07 29.38
CA GLY A 141 -4.82 -14.00 27.92
C GLY A 141 -5.18 -12.64 27.34
N LYS A 142 -5.30 -11.59 28.15
CA LYS A 142 -5.44 -10.23 27.64
C LYS A 142 -4.08 -9.65 27.27
N ILE A 143 -4.03 -8.92 26.16
CA ILE A 143 -2.89 -8.13 25.74
C ILE A 143 -3.29 -6.67 25.76
N ASN A 144 -2.51 -5.84 26.44
CA ASN A 144 -2.66 -4.38 26.39
C ASN A 144 -1.39 -3.80 25.79
N GLY A 145 -1.50 -2.94 24.80
CA GLY A 145 -0.32 -2.38 24.16
C GLY A 145 -0.58 -1.08 23.42
N ASN A 146 0.52 -0.50 22.97
CA ASN A 146 0.52 0.59 22.02
C ASN A 146 1.14 0.14 20.69
N ALA A 147 0.70 0.77 19.61
CA ALA A 147 1.30 0.61 18.29
C ALA A 147 1.58 1.98 17.67
N LYS A 148 2.74 2.11 17.04
CA LYS A 148 3.10 3.25 16.18
C LYS A 148 3.29 2.75 14.77
N ILE A 149 2.45 3.23 13.84
CA ILE A 149 2.48 2.85 12.44
C ILE A 149 2.90 4.07 11.62
N TYR A 150 3.85 3.87 10.72
CA TYR A 150 4.32 4.87 9.79
C TYR A 150 4.14 4.38 8.36
N ASP A 151 3.25 5.05 7.64
CA ASP A 151 2.94 4.76 6.25
C ASP A 151 3.59 5.82 5.33
N PHE A 152 4.28 5.35 4.29
CA PHE A 152 4.99 6.18 3.31
C PHE A 152 4.50 5.90 1.89
N ASP A 153 4.56 6.91 1.02
CA ASP A 153 4.21 6.82 -0.39
C ASP A 153 2.77 6.26 -0.59
N TYR A 154 2.63 5.12 -1.27
CA TYR A 154 1.33 4.50 -1.55
C TYR A 154 0.62 3.94 -0.33
N HIS A 155 1.34 3.48 0.70
CA HIS A 155 0.74 3.14 1.99
C HIS A 155 0.05 4.37 2.59
N LYS A 156 0.73 5.53 2.60
CA LYS A 156 0.13 6.78 3.08
C LYS A 156 -1.11 7.16 2.27
N MET A 157 -1.02 7.17 0.95
CA MET A 157 -2.15 7.56 0.09
C MET A 157 -3.37 6.65 0.32
N ASN A 158 -3.16 5.35 0.45
CA ASN A 158 -4.23 4.39 0.72
C ASN A 158 -4.86 4.62 2.11
N SER A 159 -4.04 4.78 3.15
CA SER A 159 -4.51 4.97 4.52
C SER A 159 -5.21 6.33 4.70
N VAL A 160 -4.68 7.41 4.13
CA VAL A 160 -5.32 8.74 4.12
C VAL A 160 -6.65 8.72 3.37
N ARG A 161 -6.70 8.09 2.19
CA ARG A 161 -7.94 7.94 1.42
C ARG A 161 -8.99 7.24 2.27
N LEU A 162 -8.66 6.07 2.82
CA LEU A 162 -9.58 5.28 3.62
C LEU A 162 -10.08 6.06 4.85
N TYR A 163 -9.19 6.69 5.60
CA TYR A 163 -9.55 7.49 6.77
C TYR A 163 -10.46 8.67 6.42
N LYS A 164 -10.15 9.41 5.35
CA LYS A 164 -10.92 10.60 4.94
C LYS A 164 -12.24 10.26 4.24
N THR A 165 -12.40 9.08 3.64
CA THR A 165 -13.65 8.68 2.96
C THR A 165 -14.57 7.85 3.84
N GLU A 166 -14.03 6.91 4.61
CA GLU A 166 -14.83 5.96 5.41
C GLU A 166 -14.96 6.36 6.88
N GLY A 167 -14.11 7.28 7.35
CA GLY A 167 -14.08 7.71 8.74
C GLY A 167 -13.29 6.79 9.66
N GLU A 168 -13.14 7.21 10.91
CA GLU A 168 -12.24 6.58 11.89
C GLU A 168 -12.63 5.13 12.23
N GLU A 169 -13.91 4.83 12.42
CA GLU A 169 -14.35 3.49 12.81
C GLU A 169 -14.09 2.45 11.72
N LYS A 170 -14.35 2.79 10.45
CA LYS A 170 -14.00 1.93 9.32
C LYS A 170 -12.50 1.80 9.12
N PHE A 171 -11.74 2.84 9.44
CA PHE A 171 -10.30 2.79 9.44
C PHE A 171 -9.77 1.82 10.53
N LYS A 172 -10.34 1.85 11.74
CA LYS A 172 -10.04 0.87 12.81
C LYS A 172 -10.36 -0.57 12.38
N GLU A 173 -11.54 -0.81 11.79
CA GLU A 173 -11.92 -2.13 11.26
C GLU A 173 -10.92 -2.64 10.20
N TRP A 174 -10.41 -1.75 9.36
CA TRP A 174 -9.41 -2.10 8.36
C TRP A 174 -8.05 -2.44 8.98
N LEU A 175 -7.60 -1.65 9.96
CA LEU A 175 -6.33 -1.91 10.66
C LEU A 175 -6.32 -3.24 11.38
N THR A 176 -7.45 -3.66 11.94
CA THR A 176 -7.60 -4.95 12.62
C THR A 176 -7.92 -6.09 11.66
N GLU A 177 -8.05 -5.84 10.35
CA GLU A 177 -8.54 -6.81 9.36
C GLU A 177 -9.87 -7.47 9.80
N LYS A 178 -10.73 -6.71 10.50
CA LYS A 178 -11.98 -7.17 11.12
C LYS A 178 -11.80 -8.29 12.16
N ASP A 179 -10.62 -8.39 12.76
CA ASP A 179 -10.37 -9.27 13.89
C ASP A 179 -11.03 -8.71 15.15
N ASN A 180 -12.21 -9.25 15.49
CA ASN A 180 -12.99 -8.81 16.64
C ASN A 180 -12.27 -9.02 17.98
N SER A 181 -11.18 -9.79 18.02
CA SER A 181 -10.39 -9.91 19.25
C SER A 181 -9.54 -8.68 19.54
N ILE A 182 -9.34 -7.77 18.57
CA ILE A 182 -8.51 -6.57 18.73
C ILE A 182 -9.42 -5.34 18.80
N LYS A 183 -9.31 -4.57 19.89
CA LYS A 183 -10.06 -3.34 20.13
C LYS A 183 -9.10 -2.16 20.22
N ILE A 184 -9.20 -1.21 19.30
CA ILE A 184 -8.44 0.05 19.35
C ILE A 184 -9.21 1.03 20.24
N LYS A 185 -8.66 1.36 21.41
CA LYS A 185 -9.29 2.26 22.39
C LYS A 185 -9.08 3.72 22.03
N ASN A 186 -7.84 4.08 21.75
CA ASN A 186 -7.45 5.43 21.36
C ASN A 186 -6.71 5.36 20.03
N MET A 187 -6.96 6.35 19.19
CA MET A 187 -6.27 6.54 17.93
C MET A 187 -5.93 8.01 17.76
N LYS A 188 -4.68 8.30 17.43
CA LYS A 188 -4.25 9.62 16.98
C LYS A 188 -3.56 9.47 15.63
N ILE A 189 -4.01 10.25 14.65
CA ILE A 189 -3.43 10.27 13.31
C ILE A 189 -2.79 11.64 13.06
N GLU A 190 -1.56 11.63 12.58
CA GLU A 190 -0.78 12.83 12.25
C GLU A 190 -0.24 12.74 10.82
N GLY A 191 0.04 13.89 10.18
CA GLY A 191 0.62 13.93 8.83
C GLY A 191 -0.38 13.73 7.68
N VAL A 192 -1.68 13.74 7.97
CA VAL A 192 -2.76 13.51 6.99
C VAL A 192 -2.72 14.54 5.85
N ASP A 193 -2.51 15.81 6.19
CA ASP A 193 -2.60 16.94 5.25
C ASP A 193 -1.20 17.50 4.87
N VAL A 194 -0.11 16.80 5.24
CA VAL A 194 1.28 17.24 4.98
C VAL A 194 2.01 16.24 4.09
N ASP A 195 2.09 16.50 2.79
CA ASP A 195 2.61 15.55 1.78
C ASP A 195 4.02 15.03 2.04
N SER A 196 4.91 15.86 2.59
CA SER A 196 6.33 15.54 2.83
C SER A 196 6.60 14.62 4.02
N LEU A 197 5.62 14.43 4.91
CA LEU A 197 5.74 13.60 6.10
C LEU A 197 5.02 12.25 5.91
N PRO A 198 5.42 11.17 6.60
CA PRO A 198 4.60 9.96 6.65
C PRO A 198 3.25 10.22 7.31
N LEU A 199 2.30 9.33 7.08
CA LEU A 199 1.14 9.21 7.96
C LEU A 199 1.60 8.48 9.21
N GLN A 200 1.38 9.07 10.38
CA GLN A 200 1.68 8.45 11.66
C GLN A 200 0.38 8.09 12.36
N GLU A 201 0.22 6.82 12.72
CA GLU A 201 -0.93 6.31 13.47
C GLU A 201 -0.44 5.82 14.83
N LEU A 202 -0.95 6.44 15.89
CA LEU A 202 -0.65 6.10 17.27
C LEU A 202 -1.88 5.44 17.86
N LEU A 203 -1.76 4.17 18.24
CA LEU A 203 -2.86 3.34 18.69
C LEU A 203 -2.62 2.85 20.11
N ASP A 204 -3.64 2.94 20.96
CA ASP A 204 -3.74 2.11 22.16
C ASP A 204 -4.72 0.98 21.85
N PHE A 205 -4.30 -0.27 22.06
CA PHE A 205 -5.13 -1.43 21.75
C PHE A 205 -5.18 -2.43 22.89
N GLU A 206 -6.32 -3.12 22.95
CA GLU A 206 -6.51 -4.33 23.75
C GLU A 206 -6.75 -5.50 22.80
N MET A 207 -6.23 -6.68 23.16
CA MET A 207 -6.52 -7.91 22.43
C MET A 207 -6.85 -9.05 23.39
N GLU A 208 -7.93 -9.77 23.10
CA GLU A 208 -8.34 -10.97 23.83
C GLU A 208 -7.83 -12.22 23.08
N LEU A 209 -6.87 -12.95 23.65
CA LEU A 209 -6.34 -14.14 23.01
C LEU A 209 -7.37 -15.27 23.03
N LYS A 210 -7.56 -15.90 21.87
CA LYS A 210 -8.41 -17.11 21.74
C LYS A 210 -7.70 -18.37 22.25
N GLY A 211 -6.37 -18.35 22.31
CA GLY A 211 -5.54 -19.49 22.69
C GLY A 211 -5.04 -19.37 24.12
N VAL A 212 -5.93 -19.55 25.10
CA VAL A 212 -5.55 -19.79 26.48
C VAL A 212 -6.07 -21.18 26.83
N ASP A 213 -5.16 -22.10 27.17
CA ASP A 213 -5.51 -23.48 27.51
C ASP A 213 -4.74 -23.93 28.74
N GLY A 214 -5.42 -23.95 29.89
CA GLY A 214 -4.85 -24.29 31.18
C GLY A 214 -3.62 -23.45 31.51
N ASP A 215 -2.45 -24.06 31.37
CA ASP A 215 -1.14 -23.48 31.67
C ASP A 215 -0.45 -22.85 30.45
N TYR A 216 -1.09 -22.80 29.28
CA TYR A 216 -0.48 -22.29 28.04
C TYR A 216 -1.21 -21.06 27.48
N ILE A 217 -0.41 -20.15 26.93
CA ILE A 217 -0.89 -18.98 26.16
C ILE A 217 -0.29 -19.04 24.76
N TYR A 218 -1.15 -18.92 23.74
CA TYR A 218 -0.79 -18.94 22.32
C TYR A 218 -1.19 -17.62 21.68
N PHE A 219 -0.26 -16.99 20.97
CA PHE A 219 -0.56 -15.77 20.22
C PHE A 219 0.26 -15.62 18.95
N ASN A 220 -0.30 -14.92 17.97
CA ASN A 220 0.42 -14.54 16.75
C ASN A 220 0.88 -13.07 16.87
N PRO A 221 2.19 -12.78 16.77
CA PRO A 221 2.72 -11.43 16.90
C PRO A 221 2.48 -10.53 15.65
N ASN A 222 1.98 -11.07 14.54
CA ASN A 222 1.73 -10.36 13.28
C ASN A 222 0.49 -9.44 13.36
N LEU A 223 0.61 -8.32 14.05
CA LEU A 223 -0.46 -7.31 14.16
C LEU A 223 -0.22 -6.14 13.20
N PHE A 224 -1.31 -5.59 12.63
CA PHE A 224 -1.35 -4.36 11.81
C PHE A 224 -0.55 -4.35 10.49
N THR A 225 0.04 -5.47 10.08
CA THR A 225 0.82 -5.58 8.82
C THR A 225 -0.03 -5.63 7.55
N SER A 226 -1.33 -5.91 7.67
CA SER A 226 -2.25 -6.27 6.57
C SER A 226 -1.80 -7.46 5.73
N LEU A 227 -1.00 -8.36 6.34
CA LEU A 227 -0.49 -9.59 5.74
C LEU A 227 -0.86 -10.81 6.60
N ARG A 228 -2.16 -10.96 6.92
CA ARG A 228 -2.66 -12.13 7.67
C ARG A 228 -3.23 -13.24 6.78
N THR A 229 -3.82 -12.88 5.65
CA THR A 229 -4.46 -13.82 4.72
C THR A 229 -3.72 -13.92 3.39
N ASN A 230 -3.46 -15.15 2.93
CA ASN A 230 -2.79 -15.39 1.66
C ASN A 230 -3.76 -15.15 0.48
N PRO A 231 -3.50 -14.20 -0.43
CA PRO A 231 -4.37 -13.94 -1.57
C PRO A 231 -4.22 -14.95 -2.72
N PHE A 232 -3.16 -15.77 -2.73
CA PHE A 232 -2.87 -16.70 -3.84
C PHE A 232 -3.27 -18.13 -3.50
N LEU A 233 -4.57 -18.41 -3.58
CA LEU A 233 -5.15 -19.73 -3.27
C LEU A 233 -5.20 -20.66 -4.49
N THR A 234 -5.48 -20.10 -5.67
CA THR A 234 -5.62 -20.85 -6.93
C THR A 234 -4.29 -21.45 -7.37
N GLU A 235 -4.32 -22.66 -7.95
CA GLU A 235 -3.09 -23.30 -8.46
C GLU A 235 -2.58 -22.67 -9.75
N ASN A 236 -3.50 -22.27 -10.62
CA ASN A 236 -3.20 -21.76 -11.94
C ASN A 236 -3.71 -20.32 -12.09
N ARG A 237 -2.98 -19.53 -12.89
CA ARG A 237 -3.35 -18.15 -13.23
C ARG A 237 -2.91 -17.87 -14.67
N SER A 238 -3.81 -17.31 -15.48
CA SER A 238 -3.53 -16.93 -16.88
C SER A 238 -3.20 -15.43 -17.05
N THR A 239 -3.26 -14.65 -15.97
CA THR A 239 -3.01 -13.21 -15.97
C THR A 239 -1.79 -12.85 -15.13
N VAL A 240 -1.12 -11.77 -15.51
CA VAL A 240 -0.02 -11.18 -14.76
C VAL A 240 -0.48 -10.81 -13.35
N VAL A 241 0.37 -11.03 -12.35
CA VAL A 241 0.19 -10.46 -11.01
C VAL A 241 0.83 -9.07 -10.99
N ASP A 242 0.02 -8.04 -10.78
CA ASP A 242 0.45 -6.65 -10.70
C ASP A 242 0.23 -6.10 -9.28
N PHE A 243 1.31 -5.97 -8.52
CA PHE A 243 1.32 -5.30 -7.21
C PHE A 243 1.32 -3.77 -7.31
N GLY A 244 1.42 -3.21 -8.51
CA GLY A 244 1.49 -1.79 -8.81
C GLY A 244 2.85 -1.17 -8.55
N HIS A 245 3.36 -1.32 -7.32
CA HIS A 245 4.64 -0.76 -6.92
C HIS A 245 5.40 -1.71 -6.00
N LYS A 246 6.68 -1.41 -5.81
CA LYS A 246 7.50 -2.08 -4.79
C LYS A 246 6.99 -1.67 -3.41
N LYS A 247 7.02 -2.60 -2.46
CA LYS A 247 6.54 -2.34 -1.09
C LYS A 247 7.38 -3.06 -0.06
N LYS A 248 7.49 -2.47 1.12
CA LYS A 248 8.27 -3.01 2.24
C LYS A 248 7.50 -2.86 3.54
N TYR A 249 7.40 -3.96 4.27
CA TYR A 249 6.83 -4.01 5.60
C TYR A 249 7.93 -4.28 6.62
N THR A 250 7.97 -3.49 7.68
CA THR A 250 8.84 -3.72 8.83
C THR A 250 7.97 -3.74 10.08
N LEU A 251 7.85 -4.90 10.73
CA LEU A 251 7.24 -5.02 12.05
C LEU A 251 8.35 -5.21 13.08
N THR A 252 8.33 -4.43 14.16
CA THR A 252 9.13 -4.67 15.35
C THR A 252 8.19 -4.64 16.55
N ALA A 253 8.02 -5.76 17.22
CA ALA A 253 7.13 -5.90 18.35
C ALA A 253 7.88 -6.40 19.58
N SER A 254 7.61 -5.80 20.74
CA SER A 254 8.05 -6.30 22.04
C SER A 254 6.83 -6.68 22.87
N TYR A 255 6.84 -7.90 23.39
CA TYR A 255 5.79 -8.45 24.22
C TYR A 255 6.35 -8.80 25.61
N GLY A 256 5.87 -8.13 26.65
CA GLY A 256 6.15 -8.48 28.04
C GLY A 256 5.48 -9.80 28.41
N ILE A 257 6.27 -10.74 28.94
CA ILE A 257 5.79 -12.02 29.43
C ILE A 257 5.16 -11.82 30.83
N PRO A 258 3.97 -12.38 31.12
CA PRO A 258 3.36 -12.27 32.43
C PRO A 258 4.19 -12.96 33.51
N PRO A 259 4.05 -12.54 34.79
CA PRO A 259 4.66 -13.25 35.91
C PRO A 259 4.26 -14.73 35.93
N ASN A 260 5.20 -15.60 36.32
CA ASN A 260 5.03 -17.06 36.36
C ASN A 260 4.78 -17.72 35.00
N TYR A 261 5.20 -17.08 33.90
CA TYR A 261 5.25 -17.71 32.58
C TYR A 261 6.66 -17.64 32.01
N LEU A 262 6.99 -18.60 31.15
CA LEU A 262 8.20 -18.65 30.36
C LEU A 262 7.84 -18.93 28.89
N ALA A 263 8.73 -18.53 27.99
CA ALA A 263 8.61 -18.92 26.58
C ALA A 263 8.91 -20.41 26.44
N ASP A 264 7.95 -21.16 25.90
CA ASP A 264 8.06 -22.61 25.72
C ASP A 264 8.43 -22.95 24.27
N ALA A 265 7.67 -22.41 23.31
CA ALA A 265 7.95 -22.56 21.89
C ALA A 265 7.95 -21.19 21.19
N LEU A 266 9.08 -20.88 20.56
CA LEU A 266 9.27 -19.67 19.75
C LEU A 266 9.47 -20.03 18.29
N PRO A 267 8.84 -19.32 17.34
CA PRO A 267 9.12 -19.48 15.93
C PRO A 267 10.61 -19.25 15.62
N LYS A 268 11.20 -20.12 14.79
CA LYS A 268 12.62 -20.00 14.45
C LYS A 268 12.91 -18.73 13.65
N SER A 269 14.00 -18.05 13.99
CA SER A 269 14.57 -16.98 13.17
C SER A 269 15.04 -17.54 11.82
N LEU A 270 14.68 -16.89 10.72
CA LEU A 270 14.96 -17.38 9.37
C LEU A 270 14.98 -16.25 8.34
N ASN A 271 15.48 -16.59 7.15
CA ASN A 271 15.40 -15.77 5.95
C ASN A 271 14.89 -16.63 4.78
N LEU A 272 13.74 -16.26 4.23
CA LEU A 272 13.14 -16.87 3.04
C LEU A 272 13.27 -15.91 1.87
N VAL A 273 13.83 -16.35 0.75
CA VAL A 273 14.06 -15.49 -0.42
C VAL A 273 13.62 -16.24 -1.68
N MET A 274 12.90 -15.56 -2.57
CA MET A 274 12.60 -16.12 -3.88
C MET A 274 13.89 -16.36 -4.68
N PRO A 275 13.96 -17.38 -5.55
CA PRO A 275 15.16 -17.66 -6.35
C PRO A 275 15.66 -16.44 -7.15
N ASP A 276 14.74 -15.63 -7.68
CA ASP A 276 15.02 -14.40 -8.44
C ASP A 276 15.24 -13.15 -7.55
N LYS A 277 15.19 -13.32 -6.21
CA LYS A 277 15.33 -12.27 -5.20
C LYS A 277 14.27 -11.16 -5.28
N SER A 278 13.15 -11.40 -5.98
CA SER A 278 12.06 -10.44 -6.14
C SER A 278 11.27 -10.21 -4.85
N ILE A 279 11.23 -11.21 -3.96
CA ILE A 279 10.67 -11.12 -2.61
C ILE A 279 11.63 -11.74 -1.60
N SER A 280 11.78 -11.08 -0.46
CA SER A 280 12.47 -11.62 0.71
C SER A 280 11.66 -11.40 1.99
N PHE A 281 11.63 -12.39 2.85
CA PHE A 281 11.05 -12.37 4.19
C PHE A 281 12.11 -12.76 5.22
N GLN A 282 12.40 -11.86 6.15
CA GLN A 282 13.25 -12.12 7.29
C GLN A 282 12.40 -12.10 8.56
N ARG A 283 12.56 -13.14 9.38
CA ARG A 283 12.02 -13.22 10.74
C ARG A 283 13.16 -13.34 11.74
N ILE A 284 13.14 -12.49 12.76
CA ILE A 284 13.99 -12.59 13.93
C ILE A 284 13.08 -12.65 15.15
N VAL A 285 13.27 -13.67 15.99
CA VAL A 285 12.60 -13.84 17.27
C VAL A 285 13.66 -14.04 18.34
N SER A 286 13.56 -13.29 19.42
CA SER A 286 14.43 -13.42 20.59
C SER A 286 13.62 -13.28 21.87
N ASN A 287 14.04 -13.98 22.91
CA ASN A 287 13.52 -13.82 24.26
C ASN A 287 14.68 -13.38 25.17
N SER A 288 14.54 -12.23 25.80
CA SER A 288 15.51 -11.67 26.74
C SER A 288 14.80 -10.79 27.76
N GLU A 289 15.28 -10.77 29.00
CA GLU A 289 14.79 -9.86 30.04
C GLU A 289 13.25 -9.91 30.27
N GLY A 290 12.65 -11.10 30.13
CA GLY A 290 11.20 -11.28 30.30
C GLY A 290 10.37 -10.70 29.16
N GLN A 291 10.98 -10.40 28.01
CA GLN A 291 10.32 -9.90 26.82
C GLN A 291 10.60 -10.78 25.61
N ILE A 292 9.57 -10.96 24.78
CA ILE A 292 9.73 -11.54 23.44
C ILE A 292 9.76 -10.41 22.43
N ILE A 293 10.87 -10.33 21.70
CA ILE A 293 11.05 -9.37 20.62
C ILE A 293 10.90 -10.12 19.29
N VAL A 294 10.00 -9.62 18.45
CA VAL A 294 9.73 -10.15 17.11
C VAL A 294 9.99 -9.07 16.09
N ARG A 295 10.79 -9.38 15.08
CA ARG A 295 11.03 -8.51 13.94
C ARG A 295 10.78 -9.21 12.62
N TYR A 296 9.88 -8.64 11.82
CA TYR A 296 9.62 -9.06 10.45
C TYR A 296 10.08 -7.98 9.47
N VAL A 297 10.78 -8.39 8.41
CA VAL A 297 11.06 -7.55 7.25
C VAL A 297 10.62 -8.29 6.00
N ILE A 298 9.64 -7.74 5.30
CA ILE A 298 9.12 -8.28 4.04
C ILE A 298 9.35 -7.24 2.96
N ASP A 299 10.12 -7.59 1.94
CA ASP A 299 10.54 -6.68 0.87
C ASP A 299 10.11 -7.23 -0.49
N PHE A 300 9.19 -6.52 -1.14
CA PHE A 300 8.70 -6.81 -2.48
C PHE A 300 9.40 -5.86 -3.47
N LYS A 301 10.47 -6.36 -4.08
CA LYS A 301 11.38 -5.59 -4.96
C LYS A 301 10.92 -5.55 -6.41
N LYS A 302 9.89 -6.33 -6.75
CA LYS A 302 9.30 -6.43 -8.09
C LYS A 302 7.79 -6.22 -8.02
N ALA A 303 7.26 -5.44 -8.95
CA ALA A 303 5.83 -5.11 -9.02
C ALA A 303 5.02 -6.04 -9.94
N LEU A 304 5.65 -6.66 -10.94
CA LEU A 304 4.98 -7.49 -11.95
C LEU A 304 5.54 -8.91 -11.95
N TYR A 305 4.67 -9.91 -11.99
CA TYR A 305 5.04 -11.32 -12.18
C TYR A 305 4.23 -11.90 -13.33
N VAL A 306 4.94 -12.39 -14.35
CA VAL A 306 4.31 -13.02 -15.51
C VAL A 306 3.77 -14.41 -15.16
N GLN A 307 2.98 -14.99 -16.05
CA GLN A 307 2.34 -16.29 -15.84
C GLN A 307 3.32 -17.38 -15.39
N ASP A 308 4.48 -17.47 -16.05
CA ASP A 308 5.49 -18.50 -15.77
C ASP A 308 6.14 -18.35 -14.38
N GLU A 309 6.07 -17.16 -13.78
CA GLU A 309 6.60 -16.89 -12.44
C GLU A 309 5.58 -17.19 -11.34
N TYR A 310 4.31 -17.39 -11.69
CA TYR A 310 3.23 -17.58 -10.74
C TYR A 310 3.39 -18.80 -9.83
N PRO A 311 3.81 -19.99 -10.30
CA PRO A 311 3.98 -21.15 -9.43
C PRO A 311 4.97 -20.88 -8.28
N LEU A 312 6.10 -20.22 -8.59
CA LEU A 312 7.11 -19.85 -7.60
C LEU A 312 6.59 -18.79 -6.63
N LEU A 313 5.90 -17.75 -7.16
CA LEU A 313 5.28 -16.71 -6.33
C LEU A 313 4.27 -17.30 -5.34
N ARG A 314 3.41 -18.21 -5.81
CA ARG A 314 2.39 -18.89 -5.00
C ARG A 314 3.04 -19.73 -3.89
N GLN A 315 4.05 -20.54 -4.22
CA GLN A 315 4.75 -21.36 -3.24
C GLN A 315 5.43 -20.49 -2.16
N PHE A 316 6.10 -19.41 -2.58
CA PHE A 316 6.72 -18.47 -1.66
C PHE A 316 5.68 -17.83 -0.73
N TYR A 317 4.55 -17.36 -1.28
CA TYR A 317 3.46 -16.80 -0.48
C TYR A 317 2.89 -17.82 0.51
N LYS A 318 2.66 -19.08 0.10
CA LYS A 318 2.20 -20.12 1.01
C LYS A 318 3.14 -20.26 2.22
N GLN A 319 4.44 -20.44 1.97
CA GLN A 319 5.44 -20.58 3.04
C GLN A 319 5.53 -19.32 3.91
N MET A 320 5.57 -18.14 3.30
CA MET A 320 5.64 -16.87 4.01
C MET A 320 4.42 -16.68 4.93
N PHE A 321 3.20 -16.98 4.47
CA PHE A 321 1.99 -16.84 5.27
C PHE A 321 1.87 -17.91 6.37
N GLU A 322 2.35 -19.14 6.14
CA GLU A 322 2.50 -20.14 7.21
C GLU A 322 3.42 -19.61 8.33
N MET A 323 4.55 -18.99 7.97
CA MET A 323 5.49 -18.42 8.94
C MET A 323 4.98 -17.14 9.62
N LEU A 324 4.26 -16.28 8.90
CA LEU A 324 3.62 -15.08 9.48
C LEU A 324 2.48 -15.43 10.44
N ASN A 325 1.91 -16.63 10.29
CA ASN A 325 0.81 -17.11 11.11
C ASN A 325 1.24 -18.09 12.22
N GLU A 326 2.53 -18.40 12.31
CA GLU A 326 3.10 -19.24 13.37
C GLU A 326 2.94 -18.55 14.74
N GLN A 327 2.42 -19.30 15.71
CA GLN A 327 2.16 -18.79 17.05
C GLN A 327 3.41 -18.90 17.93
N ILE A 328 3.52 -17.96 18.87
CA ILE A 328 4.38 -18.07 20.04
C ILE A 328 3.60 -18.75 21.16
N VAL A 329 4.26 -19.62 21.90
CA VAL A 329 3.72 -20.34 23.05
C VAL A 329 4.44 -19.93 24.33
N LEU A 330 3.66 -19.50 25.32
CA LEU A 330 4.09 -19.33 26.69
C LEU A 330 3.53 -20.46 27.54
N LYS A 331 4.30 -20.91 28.53
CA LYS A 331 3.89 -21.92 29.51
C LYS A 331 4.05 -21.37 30.91
N LYS A 332 3.07 -21.66 31.77
CA LYS A 332 3.11 -21.34 33.18
C LYS A 332 4.21 -22.16 33.87
N SER A 333 5.05 -21.48 34.63
CA SER A 333 6.18 -22.06 35.37
C SER A 333 5.76 -22.85 36.58
#